data_AF-A0A348RY15-F1
#
_entry.id   AF-A0A348RY15-F1
#
_cell.length_a   1.000
_cell.length_b   1.000
_cell.length_c   1.000
_cell.angle_alpha   90.00
_cell.angle_beta   90.00
_cell.angle_gamma   90.00
#
_symmetry.space_group_name_H-M   'P 1'
#
loop_
_entity.id
_entity.type
_entity.pdbx_description
1 polymer ?
#
loop_
_entity_poly.entity_id
_entity_poly.type
_entity_poly.pdbx_seq_one_letter_code
_entity_poly.pdbx_strand_id
1 'polypeptide(L)'
;TLAVLLGDDTLRMGKESQAFLEELALRKKIRFQAIDMNDSRYGHGYIEFQGKSIVLPMVKAGMAKLKRTEITHFSDEALWELLQIEREAVKSGVGIWDPSLILDWTMGDFSSDSTTPGL
;
A
#
# COMPACT_ATOMS: atom_id res chain seq x y z
N THR A 1 7.84 3.39 3.61
CA THR A 1 7.33 3.00 2.28
C THR A 1 5.82 2.99 2.27
N LEU A 2 5.20 3.36 1.14
CA LEU A 2 3.81 3.02 0.85
C LEU A 2 3.81 1.65 0.14
N ALA A 3 3.98 0.58 0.91
CA ALA A 3 3.79 -0.76 0.38
C ALA A 3 2.28 -1.06 0.32
N VAL A 4 1.60 -0.44 -0.64
CA VAL A 4 0.42 -1.11 -1.19
C VAL A 4 0.98 -2.05 -2.24
N LEU A 5 1.10 -3.33 -1.88
CA LEU A 5 1.32 -4.37 -2.86
C LEU A 5 0.01 -4.50 -3.66
N LEU A 6 -0.16 -3.65 -4.68
CA LEU A 6 -1.13 -3.86 -5.75
C LEU A 6 -0.52 -4.93 -6.67
N GLY A 7 -0.36 -6.14 -6.13
CA GLY A 7 0.47 -7.17 -6.74
C GLY A 7 -0.10 -7.74 -8.03
N ASP A 8 -1.38 -7.47 -8.35
CA ASP A 8 -1.99 -8.01 -9.55
C ASP A 8 -3.27 -7.26 -9.92
N ASP A 9 -3.21 -6.40 -10.93
CA ASP A 9 -4.37 -5.74 -11.54
C ASP A 9 -5.23 -6.71 -12.37
N THR A 10 -4.83 -7.98 -12.49
CA THR A 10 -5.69 -9.04 -13.04
C THR A 10 -6.66 -9.59 -11.99
N LEU A 11 -6.35 -9.45 -10.69
CA LEU A 11 -7.23 -9.83 -9.60
C LEU A 11 -8.31 -8.75 -9.37
N ARG A 12 -9.54 -9.18 -9.04
CA ARG A 12 -10.69 -8.28 -8.77
C ARG A 12 -10.32 -7.16 -7.78
N MET A 13 -9.63 -7.49 -6.70
CA MET A 13 -9.20 -6.52 -5.68
C MET A 13 -8.11 -5.56 -6.18
N GLY A 14 -7.24 -5.97 -7.10
CA GLY A 14 -6.27 -5.07 -7.72
C GLY A 14 -6.96 -3.98 -8.54
N LYS A 15 -7.97 -4.36 -9.35
CA LYS A 15 -8.78 -3.40 -10.13
C LYS A 15 -9.59 -2.46 -9.26
N GLU A 16 -10.23 -2.98 -8.22
CA GLU A 16 -11.01 -2.17 -7.28
C GLU A 16 -10.11 -1.18 -6.52
N SER A 17 -8.93 -1.62 -6.10
CA SER A 17 -7.95 -0.77 -5.41
C SER A 17 -7.36 0.30 -6.34
N GLN A 18 -7.10 -0.03 -7.61
CA GLN A 18 -6.68 0.94 -8.62
C GLN A 18 -7.77 2.00 -8.85
N ALA A 19 -9.02 1.58 -9.09
CA ALA A 19 -10.14 2.50 -9.30
C ALA A 19 -10.35 3.43 -8.09
N PHE A 20 -10.24 2.89 -6.87
CA PHE A 20 -10.31 3.67 -5.64
C PHE A 20 -9.18 4.71 -5.55
N LEU A 21 -7.95 4.32 -5.89
CA LEU A 21 -6.81 5.23 -5.90
C LEU A 21 -6.96 6.33 -6.95
N GLU A 22 -7.46 5.98 -8.14
CA GLU A 22 -7.76 6.93 -9.21
C GLU A 22 -8.82 7.94 -8.77
N GLU A 23 -9.92 7.49 -8.18
CA GLU A 23 -10.95 8.38 -7.64
C GLU A 23 -10.37 9.31 -6.56
N LEU A 24 -9.47 8.80 -5.72
CA LEU A 24 -8.91 9.57 -4.62
C LEU A 24 -7.88 10.61 -5.09
N ALA A 25 -7.01 10.29 -6.03
CA ALA A 25 -5.82 11.10 -6.35
C ALA A 25 -5.72 11.59 -7.79
N LEU A 26 -6.39 10.96 -8.76
CA LEU A 26 -6.23 11.29 -10.18
C LEU A 26 -6.71 12.71 -10.48
N ARG A 27 -5.88 13.47 -11.20
CA ARG A 27 -6.11 14.89 -11.54
C ARG A 27 -6.29 15.81 -10.32
N LYS A 28 -5.89 15.37 -9.12
CA LYS A 28 -5.89 16.22 -7.92
C LYS A 28 -4.48 16.64 -7.55
N LYS A 29 -4.36 17.76 -6.85
CA LYS A 29 -3.06 18.23 -6.34
C LYS A 29 -2.62 17.35 -5.17
N ILE A 30 -1.59 16.56 -5.41
CA ILE A 30 -0.95 15.69 -4.41
C ILE A 30 0.43 16.24 -4.04
N ARG A 31 0.90 15.90 -2.85
CA ARG A 31 2.32 16.05 -2.50
C ARG A 31 2.96 14.68 -2.50
N PHE A 32 4.13 14.60 -3.12
CA PHE A 32 4.95 13.42 -3.10
C PHE A 32 6.23 13.71 -2.32
N GLN A 33 6.56 12.85 -1.37
CA GLN A 33 7.80 12.91 -0.60
C GLN A 33 8.61 11.66 -0.91
N ALA A 34 9.72 11.81 -1.63
CA ALA A 34 10.65 10.71 -1.90
C ALA A 34 11.43 10.35 -0.62
N ILE A 35 11.55 9.06 -0.36
CA ILE A 35 12.36 8.46 0.71
C ILE A 35 13.65 7.91 0.12
N ASP A 36 13.52 7.23 -1.02
CA ASP A 36 14.63 6.60 -1.74
C ASP A 36 14.34 6.63 -3.24
N MET A 37 15.37 6.75 -4.06
CA MET A 37 15.27 6.69 -5.52
C MET A 37 16.34 5.73 -6.01
N ASN A 38 15.93 4.66 -6.70
CA ASN A 38 16.90 3.83 -7.39
C ASN A 38 17.29 4.44 -8.75
N ASP A 39 18.45 4.03 -9.29
CA ASP A 39 18.96 4.49 -10.58
C ASP A 39 18.02 4.17 -11.77
N SER A 40 17.07 3.25 -11.57
CA SER A 40 16.04 2.87 -12.54
C SER A 40 14.86 3.85 -12.60
N ARG A 41 14.94 5.03 -11.97
CA ARG A 41 13.87 6.05 -11.88
C ARG A 41 12.62 5.59 -11.11
N TYR A 42 12.71 4.50 -10.34
CA TYR A 42 11.68 4.13 -9.39
C TYR A 42 11.97 4.80 -8.05
N GLY A 43 11.05 5.68 -7.63
CA GLY A 43 11.11 6.37 -6.35
C GLY A 43 10.18 5.72 -5.34
N HIS A 44 10.73 5.37 -4.18
CA HIS A 44 9.94 5.00 -3.00
C HIS A 44 9.60 6.28 -2.25
N GLY A 45 8.33 6.46 -1.89
CA GLY A 45 7.90 7.69 -1.25
C GLY A 45 6.55 7.59 -0.58
N TYR A 46 6.12 8.73 -0.05
CA TYR A 46 4.79 8.92 0.48
C TYR A 46 3.99 9.87 -0.41
N ILE A 47 2.71 9.58 -0.55
CA ILE A 47 1.77 10.47 -1.22
C ILE A 47 0.83 11.04 -0.16
N GLU A 48 0.75 12.36 -0.12
CA GLU A 48 -0.24 13.08 0.66
C GLU A 48 -1.27 13.72 -0.25
N PHE A 49 -2.53 13.61 0.16
CA PHE A 49 -3.65 14.31 -0.43
C PHE A 49 -4.33 15.14 0.67
N GLN A 50 -4.51 16.45 0.42
CA GLN A 50 -5.07 17.40 1.39
C GLN A 50 -4.39 17.41 2.76
N GLY A 51 -3.08 17.12 2.80
CA GLY A 51 -2.30 17.05 4.04
C GLY A 51 -2.51 15.81 4.88
N LYS A 52 -3.09 14.76 4.30
CA LYS A 52 -3.17 13.43 4.91
C LYS A 52 -2.57 12.38 3.99
N SER A 53 -1.98 11.35 4.58
CA SER A 53 -1.44 10.21 3.83
C SER A 53 -2.55 9.47 3.09
N ILE A 54 -2.30 9.14 1.81
CA ILE A 54 -3.22 8.32 0.99
C ILE A 54 -3.35 6.89 1.53
N VAL A 55 -2.41 6.44 2.36
CA VAL A 55 -2.46 5.12 3.02
C VAL A 55 -3.71 5.00 3.87
N LEU A 56 -4.07 6.06 4.60
CA LEU A 56 -5.15 6.04 5.58
C LEU A 56 -6.48 5.58 4.95
N PRO A 57 -6.99 6.24 3.88
CA PRO A 57 -8.22 5.79 3.24
C PRO A 57 -8.07 4.43 2.55
N MET A 58 -6.90 4.10 1.99
CA MET A 58 -6.67 2.80 1.33
C MET A 58 -6.76 1.62 2.32
N VAL A 59 -6.10 1.72 3.46
CA VAL A 59 -6.12 0.68 4.50
C VAL A 59 -7.50 0.59 5.13
N LYS A 60 -8.14 1.73 5.39
CA LYS A 60 -9.50 1.78 5.95
C LYS A 60 -10.52 1.08 5.06
N ALA A 61 -10.41 1.25 3.75
CA ALA A 61 -11.29 0.61 2.78
C ALA A 61 -10.94 -0.87 2.52
N GLY A 62 -9.88 -1.41 3.14
CA GLY A 62 -9.40 -2.76 2.86
C GLY A 62 -8.78 -2.91 1.47
N MET A 63 -8.34 -1.81 0.84
CA MET A 63 -7.68 -1.79 -0.47
C MET A 63 -6.16 -2.00 -0.33
N ALA A 64 -5.64 -1.97 0.90
CA ALA A 64 -4.23 -2.12 1.20
C ALA A 64 -4.00 -2.77 2.56
N LYS A 65 -2.90 -3.53 2.66
CA LYS A 65 -2.37 -4.06 3.92
C LYS A 65 -1.08 -3.34 4.28
N LEU A 66 -0.83 -3.15 5.57
CA LEU A 66 0.43 -2.56 6.02
C LEU A 66 1.56 -3.60 5.98
N LYS A 67 2.66 -3.26 5.33
CA LYS A 67 3.90 -4.04 5.39
C LYS A 67 4.72 -3.63 6.61
N ARG A 68 4.74 -4.48 7.64
CA ARG A 68 5.36 -4.19 8.95
C ARG A 68 6.83 -3.79 8.88
N THR A 69 7.58 -4.33 7.93
CA THR A 69 9.01 -4.03 7.75
C THR A 69 9.28 -2.63 7.21
N GLU A 70 8.26 -1.94 6.69
CA GLU A 70 8.42 -0.74 5.87
C GLU A 70 7.67 0.50 6.40
N ILE A 71 6.93 0.35 7.51
CA ILE A 71 6.20 1.44 8.19
C ILE A 71 7.07 2.18 9.22
N THR A 72 8.37 1.92 9.24
CA THR A 72 9.32 2.45 10.24
C THR A 72 9.56 3.96 10.16
N HIS A 73 9.14 4.64 9.10
CA HIS A 73 9.35 6.09 8.95
C HIS A 73 8.14 6.95 9.35
N PHE A 74 7.04 6.35 9.79
CA PHE A 74 5.92 7.11 10.35
C PHE A 74 6.24 7.55 11.79
N SER A 75 5.71 8.69 12.24
CA SER A 75 5.74 9.03 13.67
C SER A 75 4.92 8.01 14.47
N ASP A 76 5.20 7.88 15.76
CA ASP A 76 4.48 6.95 16.64
C ASP A 76 2.97 7.21 16.62
N GLU A 77 2.51 8.47 16.57
CA GLU A 77 1.07 8.77 16.47
C GLU A 77 0.46 8.29 15.15
N ALA A 78 1.12 8.58 14.03
CA ALA A 78 0.66 8.18 12.70
C ALA A 78 0.66 6.64 12.54
N LEU A 79 1.67 5.99 13.12
CA LEU A 79 1.77 4.54 13.16
C LEU A 79 0.64 3.92 14.00
N TRP A 80 0.34 4.51 15.17
CA TRP A 80 -0.75 4.05 16.01
C TRP A 80 -2.10 4.20 15.31
N GLU A 81 -2.36 5.34 14.66
CA GLU A 81 -3.58 5.56 13.87
C GLU A 81 -3.73 4.52 12.75
N LEU A 82 -2.66 4.28 11.99
CA LEU A 82 -2.64 3.28 10.92
C LEU A 82 -2.94 1.87 11.42
N LEU A 83 -2.38 1.49 12.57
CA LEU A 83 -2.62 0.19 13.20
C LEU A 83 -4.07 0.04 13.69
N GLN A 84 -4.68 1.10 14.22
CA GLN A 84 -6.10 1.06 14.62
C GLN A 84 -7.01 0.90 13.40
N ILE A 85 -6.76 1.68 12.35
CA ILE A 85 -7.55 1.61 11.11
C ILE A 85 -7.47 0.23 10.48
N GLU A 86 -6.27 -0.38 10.44
CA GLU A 86 -6.13 -1.73 9.91
C GLU A 86 -6.89 -2.77 10.76
N ARG A 87 -6.84 -2.65 12.09
CA ARG A 87 -7.62 -3.53 12.98
C ARG A 87 -9.12 -3.40 12.76
N GLU A 88 -9.61 -2.19 12.55
CA GLU A 88 -11.02 -1.94 12.22
C GLU A 88 -11.39 -2.57 10.88
N ALA A 89 -10.56 -2.37 9.85
CA ALA A 89 -10.77 -2.96 8.52
C ALA A 89 -10.82 -4.49 8.59
N VAL A 90 -9.88 -5.12 9.32
CA VAL A 90 -9.86 -6.57 9.57
C VAL A 90 -11.13 -7.03 10.26
N LYS A 91 -11.55 -6.35 11.34
CA LYS A 91 -12.76 -6.71 12.08
C LYS A 91 -14.03 -6.58 11.24
N SER A 92 -14.06 -5.60 10.33
CA SER A 92 -15.20 -5.37 9.44
C SER A 92 -15.24 -6.31 8.23
N GLY A 93 -14.16 -7.05 7.95
CA GLY A 93 -14.09 -7.97 6.81
C GLY A 93 -14.21 -7.28 5.46
N VAL A 94 -13.67 -6.06 5.31
CA VAL A 94 -13.77 -5.27 4.06
C VAL A 94 -12.59 -5.51 3.13
N GLY A 95 -12.86 -5.47 1.82
CA GLY A 95 -11.83 -5.57 0.78
C GLY A 95 -11.01 -6.85 0.90
N ILE A 96 -9.69 -6.72 0.99
CA ILE A 96 -8.76 -7.85 1.16
C ILE A 96 -8.94 -8.63 2.47
N TRP A 97 -9.73 -8.12 3.42
CA TRP A 97 -10.03 -8.79 4.69
C TRP A 97 -11.33 -9.58 4.66
N ASP A 98 -12.05 -9.57 3.53
CA ASP A 98 -13.26 -10.37 3.34
C ASP A 98 -12.92 -11.87 3.47
N PRO A 99 -13.56 -12.60 4.40
CA PRO A 99 -13.26 -14.01 4.64
C PRO A 99 -13.64 -14.92 3.46
N SER A 100 -14.44 -14.45 2.50
CA SER A 100 -14.78 -15.19 1.27
C SER A 100 -13.70 -15.11 0.20
N LEU A 101 -12.73 -14.19 0.34
CA LEU A 101 -11.61 -14.01 -0.57
C LEU A 101 -10.47 -14.96 -0.19
N ILE A 102 -10.12 -15.87 -1.10
CA ILE A 102 -8.91 -16.69 -0.98
C ILE A 102 -7.74 -15.84 -1.51
N LEU A 103 -7.00 -15.24 -0.59
CA LEU A 103 -5.78 -14.49 -0.90
C LEU A 103 -4.57 -15.30 -0.47
N ASP A 104 -3.67 -15.57 -1.41
CA ASP A 104 -2.36 -16.12 -1.10
C ASP A 104 -1.41 -14.99 -0.72
N TRP A 105 -1.16 -14.87 0.59
CA TRP A 105 -0.28 -13.85 1.16
C TRP A 105 1.22 -14.17 1.00
N THR A 106 1.56 -15.35 0.47
CA THR A 106 2.95 -15.80 0.30
C THR A 106 3.55 -15.44 -1.06
N MET A 107 2.71 -15.11 -2.05
CA MET A 107 3.11 -14.68 -3.41
C MET A 107 3.67 -13.24 -3.50
N GLY A 108 3.91 -12.57 -2.38
CA GLY A 108 4.34 -11.17 -2.33
C GLY A 108 5.84 -10.94 -2.16
N ASP A 109 6.64 -11.99 -2.02
CA ASP A 109 8.09 -11.89 -1.79
C ASP A 109 8.88 -12.08 -3.10
N PHE A 110 8.62 -11.22 -4.10
CA PHE A 110 9.49 -11.09 -5.28
C PHE A 110 10.85 -10.42 -4.96
N SER A 111 11.22 -10.30 -3.68
CA SER A 111 12.59 -9.92 -3.31
C SER A 111 13.63 -11.01 -3.55
N SER A 112 13.24 -12.20 -4.04
CA SER A 112 14.19 -13.28 -4.37
C SER A 112 14.60 -13.36 -5.84
N ASP A 113 14.14 -12.47 -6.73
CA ASP A 113 14.75 -12.34 -8.06
C ASP A 113 15.95 -11.39 -8.02
N SER A 114 16.89 -11.67 -7.11
CA SER A 114 18.29 -11.36 -7.36
C SER A 114 18.83 -12.36 -8.39
N THR A 115 18.35 -12.27 -9.64
CA THR A 115 19.17 -12.71 -10.75
C THR A 115 20.25 -11.66 -10.91
N THR A 116 21.25 -11.70 -10.03
CA THR A 116 22.53 -11.04 -10.27
C THR A 116 23.10 -11.70 -11.51
N PRO A 117 23.31 -11.01 -12.64
CA PRO A 117 24.21 -11.54 -13.65
C PRO A 117 25.57 -11.60 -12.96
N GLY A 118 26.07 -12.81 -12.71
CA GLY A 118 27.39 -13.01 -12.16
C GLY A 118 28.42 -12.25 -12.99
N LEU A 119 29.25 -11.47 -12.30
CA LEU A 119 30.55 -11.06 -12.83
C LEU A 119 31.52 -12.23 -12.76
#